data_AF-A0AAV9PF58-F1
#
_entry.id   AF-A0AAV9PF58-F1
#
_cell.length_a   1.000
_cell.length_b   1.000
_cell.length_c   1.000
_cell.angle_alpha   90.00
_cell.angle_beta   90.00
_cell.angle_gamma   90.00
#
_symmetry.space_group_name_H-M   'P 1'
#
loop_
_entity.id
_entity.type
_entity.pdbx_description
1 polymer ?
#
loop_
_entity_poly.entity_id
_entity_poly.type
_entity_poly.pdbx_seq_one_letter_code
_entity_poly.pdbx_strand_id
1 'polypeptide(L)'
;MTTSKAVSADTLSLLETRLQRLDYLLNGDTGPSEETTTSRQHHGSAAARLRVLERSLQSLATKSPTVNEILFLQKHHPDLFTTSSPSTIPSTLPTTSLASLVLAHENLYRTTSTHLTHLQDLTIPDPAPTSKLIDLRPRIDAARTKQLEQAKEVAELRARSARAVEAWYEGGVLGMDEQWAEWEERLREAEILVRRREAGRRREEGVV
;
A
#
# COMPACT_ATOMS: atom_id res chain seq x y z
N MET A 1 -42.13 53.70 -13.44
CA MET A 1 -40.86 54.28 -13.95
C MET A 1 -39.59 53.73 -13.28
N THR A 2 -39.68 52.92 -12.22
CA THR A 2 -38.51 52.40 -11.47
C THR A 2 -37.90 51.11 -12.04
N THR A 3 -38.70 50.29 -12.74
CA THR A 3 -38.25 49.02 -13.33
C THR A 3 -37.26 49.21 -14.49
N SER A 4 -37.48 50.24 -15.32
CA SER A 4 -36.56 50.58 -16.42
C SER A 4 -35.17 50.99 -15.91
N LYS A 5 -35.10 51.64 -14.75
CA LYS A 5 -33.84 52.14 -14.17
C LYS A 5 -33.02 50.99 -13.54
N ALA A 6 -33.70 50.00 -12.95
CA ALA A 6 -33.08 48.79 -12.42
C ALA A 6 -32.53 47.89 -13.54
N VAL A 7 -33.31 47.64 -14.60
CA VAL A 7 -32.85 46.84 -15.75
C VAL A 7 -31.64 47.49 -16.44
N SER A 8 -31.62 48.83 -16.57
CA SER A 8 -30.45 49.51 -17.13
C SER A 8 -29.20 49.36 -16.26
N ALA A 9 -29.34 49.39 -14.93
CA ALA A 9 -28.22 49.20 -14.01
C ALA A 9 -27.66 47.77 -14.06
N ASP A 10 -28.53 46.76 -14.15
CA ASP A 10 -28.12 45.35 -14.29
C ASP A 10 -27.44 45.09 -15.64
N THR A 11 -27.92 45.69 -16.73
CA THR A 11 -27.22 45.58 -18.03
C THR A 11 -25.87 46.27 -18.02
N LEU A 12 -25.72 47.39 -17.30
CA LEU A 12 -24.44 48.09 -17.15
C LEU A 12 -23.44 47.27 -16.33
N SER A 13 -23.87 46.66 -15.22
CA SER A 13 -22.99 45.80 -14.42
C SER A 13 -22.58 44.53 -15.18
N LEU A 14 -23.47 43.96 -15.99
CA LEU A 14 -23.12 42.84 -16.88
C LEU A 14 -22.13 43.27 -17.97
N LEU A 15 -22.28 44.45 -18.54
CA LEU A 15 -21.32 44.97 -19.52
C LEU A 15 -19.97 45.27 -18.88
N GLU A 16 -19.96 45.85 -17.68
CA GLU A 16 -18.74 46.14 -16.92
C GLU A 16 -17.98 44.87 -16.58
N THR A 17 -18.65 43.85 -16.04
CA THR A 17 -18.02 42.55 -15.74
C THR A 17 -17.49 41.86 -17.00
N ARG A 18 -18.19 41.97 -18.13
CA ARG A 18 -17.70 41.44 -19.42
C ARG A 18 -16.50 42.23 -19.95
N LEU A 19 -16.50 43.56 -19.78
CA LEU A 19 -15.39 44.41 -20.20
C LEU A 19 -14.16 44.16 -19.35
N GLN A 20 -14.31 44.05 -18.02
CA GLN A 20 -13.24 43.64 -17.11
C GLN A 20 -12.68 42.26 -17.47
N ARG A 21 -13.54 41.31 -17.87
CA ARG A 21 -13.08 39.99 -18.35
C ARG A 21 -12.34 40.08 -19.67
N LEU A 22 -12.78 40.90 -20.62
CA LEU A 22 -12.08 41.11 -21.89
C LEU A 22 -10.73 41.80 -21.68
N ASP A 23 -10.67 42.77 -20.77
CA ASP A 23 -9.45 43.44 -20.39
C ASP A 23 -8.46 42.47 -19.73
N TYR A 24 -8.94 41.64 -18.80
CA TYR A 24 -8.15 40.56 -18.19
C TYR A 24 -7.64 39.56 -19.23
N LEU A 25 -8.45 39.18 -20.22
CA LEU A 25 -8.01 38.26 -21.27
C LEU A 25 -6.96 38.89 -22.20
N LEU A 26 -7.06 40.20 -22.46
CA LEU A 26 -6.18 40.89 -23.39
C LEU A 26 -4.85 41.29 -22.75
N ASN A 27 -4.91 41.78 -21.53
CA ASN A 27 -3.76 42.34 -20.81
C ASN A 27 -3.19 41.38 -19.77
N GLY A 28 -3.93 40.32 -19.40
CA GLY A 28 -3.56 39.41 -18.33
C GLY A 28 -3.80 40.02 -16.95
N ASP A 29 -3.34 39.34 -15.90
CA ASP A 29 -3.42 39.83 -14.54
C ASP A 29 -2.54 41.08 -14.35
N THR A 30 -3.17 42.25 -14.30
CA THR A 30 -2.57 43.55 -13.97
C THR A 30 -2.83 43.92 -12.51
N GLY A 31 -2.87 42.93 -11.61
CA GLY A 31 -2.97 43.17 -10.17
C GLY A 31 -1.86 44.09 -9.65
N PRO A 32 -2.18 45.04 -8.73
CA PRO A 32 -1.18 45.86 -8.07
C PRO A 32 -0.63 45.10 -6.88
N SER A 33 0.38 44.25 -7.06
CA SER A 33 1.25 43.85 -5.95
C SER A 33 2.55 43.22 -6.42
N GLU A 34 3.62 43.97 -6.17
CA GLU A 34 4.91 43.55 -5.61
C GLU A 34 5.71 42.42 -6.27
N GLU A 35 6.74 42.88 -6.99
CA GLU A 35 8.12 42.38 -6.90
C GLU A 35 8.33 40.86 -6.89
N THR A 36 8.48 40.28 -8.08
CA THR A 36 9.62 39.39 -8.34
C THR A 36 10.12 39.55 -9.78
N THR A 37 11.24 40.23 -9.87
CA THR A 37 12.30 40.21 -10.88
C THR A 37 12.13 39.23 -12.07
N THR A 38 11.67 39.77 -13.19
CA THR A 38 12.38 39.87 -14.49
C THR A 38 11.37 39.78 -15.65
N SER A 39 11.29 40.87 -16.44
CA SER A 39 10.59 40.98 -17.73
C SER A 39 9.05 41.16 -17.77
N ARG A 40 8.43 41.94 -16.87
CA ARG A 40 7.12 42.57 -17.16
C ARG A 40 7.27 44.00 -17.67
N GLN A 41 7.94 44.13 -18.81
CA GLN A 41 7.71 45.27 -19.69
C GLN A 41 6.76 44.80 -20.79
N HIS A 42 5.45 44.96 -20.57
CA HIS A 42 4.47 44.76 -21.62
C HIS A 42 4.57 45.91 -22.63
N HIS A 43 5.55 45.81 -23.54
CA HIS A 43 5.76 46.79 -24.61
C HIS A 43 4.68 46.62 -25.70
N GLY A 44 3.60 47.39 -25.58
CA GLY A 44 2.65 47.68 -26.66
C GLY A 44 1.35 46.87 -26.71
N SER A 45 0.50 47.23 -27.68
CA SER A 45 -0.79 46.58 -27.99
C SER A 45 -0.65 45.05 -28.07
N ALA A 46 -1.70 44.29 -27.71
CA ALA A 46 -1.72 42.83 -27.83
C ALA A 46 -1.30 42.33 -29.23
N ALA A 47 -1.65 43.07 -30.28
CA ALA A 47 -1.21 42.78 -31.65
C ALA A 47 0.32 42.91 -31.82
N ALA A 48 0.97 43.86 -31.16
CA ALA A 48 2.43 44.00 -31.18
C ALA A 48 3.11 42.83 -30.46
N ARG A 49 2.56 42.39 -29.32
CA ARG A 49 3.04 41.22 -28.57
C ARG A 49 2.93 39.93 -29.39
N LEU A 50 1.79 39.72 -30.06
CA LEU A 50 1.61 38.59 -30.97
C LEU A 50 2.62 38.60 -32.11
N ARG A 51 2.89 39.76 -32.73
CA ARG A 51 3.92 39.89 -33.78
C ARG A 51 5.34 39.62 -33.27
N VAL A 52 5.66 39.94 -32.01
CA VAL A 52 6.96 39.58 -31.41
C VAL A 52 7.05 38.06 -31.23
N LEU A 53 6.01 37.44 -30.68
CA LEU A 53 5.94 35.99 -30.51
C LEU A 53 6.02 35.26 -31.85
N GLU A 54 5.29 35.72 -32.86
CA GLU A 54 5.33 35.18 -34.22
C GLU A 54 6.73 35.26 -34.81
N ARG A 55 7.41 36.41 -34.73
CA ARG A 55 8.81 36.54 -35.18
C ARG A 55 9.73 35.61 -34.41
N SER A 56 9.54 35.46 -33.10
CA SER A 56 10.35 34.56 -32.28
C SER A 56 10.12 33.09 -32.65
N LEU A 57 8.87 32.71 -32.95
CA LEU A 57 8.49 31.37 -33.38
C LEU A 57 9.05 31.08 -34.77
N GLN A 58 8.94 32.02 -35.71
CA GLN A 58 9.58 31.90 -37.03
C GLN A 58 11.10 31.75 -36.90
N SER A 59 11.74 32.50 -36.00
CA SER A 59 13.17 32.36 -35.72
C SER A 59 13.54 31.01 -35.08
N LEU A 60 12.61 30.37 -34.37
CA LEU A 60 12.80 29.06 -33.75
C LEU A 60 12.52 27.92 -34.74
N ALA A 61 11.55 28.11 -35.64
CA ALA A 61 11.24 27.19 -36.72
C ALA A 61 12.39 27.06 -37.73
N THR A 62 13.16 28.13 -37.97
CA THR A 62 14.36 28.05 -38.81
C THR A 62 15.53 27.35 -38.10
N LYS A 63 15.57 27.39 -36.77
CA LYS A 63 16.65 26.79 -35.96
C LYS A 63 16.39 25.33 -35.57
N SER A 64 15.12 24.93 -35.46
CA SER A 64 14.73 23.60 -35.01
C SER A 64 13.82 22.90 -36.03
N PRO A 65 14.23 21.74 -36.57
CA PRO A 65 13.45 21.03 -37.59
C PRO A 65 12.12 20.51 -37.02
N THR A 66 12.09 20.17 -35.73
CA THR A 66 10.89 19.68 -35.02
C THR A 66 9.77 20.70 -34.96
N VAL A 67 10.07 21.98 -34.74
CA VAL A 67 9.05 23.05 -34.74
C VAL A 67 8.49 23.23 -36.14
N ASN A 68 9.32 23.10 -37.18
CA ASN A 68 8.85 23.17 -38.57
C ASN A 68 7.96 21.97 -38.93
N GLU A 69 8.28 20.76 -38.46
CA GLU A 69 7.42 19.57 -38.60
C GLU A 69 6.08 19.75 -37.89
N ILE A 70 6.05 20.31 -36.67
CA ILE A 70 4.80 20.59 -35.95
C ILE A 70 3.96 21.62 -36.68
N LEU A 71 4.56 22.69 -37.22
CA LEU A 71 3.85 23.70 -38.02
C LEU A 71 3.31 23.11 -39.33
N PHE A 72 4.08 22.23 -39.97
CA PHE A 72 3.62 21.48 -41.13
C PHE A 72 2.43 20.58 -40.77
N LEU A 73 2.54 19.83 -39.67
CA LEU A 73 1.46 18.98 -39.17
C LEU A 73 0.20 19.79 -38.84
N GLN A 74 0.34 20.94 -38.19
CA GLN A 74 -0.77 21.85 -37.87
C GLN A 74 -1.44 22.39 -39.14
N LYS A 75 -0.66 22.70 -40.18
CA LYS A 75 -1.19 23.20 -41.46
C LYS A 75 -1.93 22.12 -42.25
N HIS A 76 -1.42 20.89 -42.23
CA HIS A 76 -2.02 19.76 -42.95
C HIS A 76 -3.18 19.09 -42.19
N HIS A 77 -3.15 19.17 -40.86
CA HIS A 77 -4.12 18.55 -39.98
C HIS A 77 -4.54 19.53 -38.88
N PRO A 78 -5.28 20.60 -39.21
CA PRO A 78 -5.80 21.53 -38.21
C PRO A 78 -6.69 20.81 -37.16
N ASP A 79 -7.38 19.75 -37.58
CA ASP A 79 -8.29 18.94 -36.77
C ASP A 79 -7.61 18.21 -35.60
N LEU A 80 -6.29 18.03 -35.63
CA LEU A 80 -5.54 17.42 -34.51
C LEU A 80 -5.34 18.41 -33.35
N PHE A 81 -5.41 19.70 -33.63
CA PHE A 81 -5.09 20.77 -32.66
C PHE A 81 -6.30 21.62 -32.30
N THR A 82 -7.33 21.66 -33.14
CA THR A 82 -8.66 22.10 -32.74
C THR A 82 -9.35 20.93 -32.06
N THR A 83 -9.37 20.92 -30.73
CA THR A 83 -10.26 20.04 -29.99
C THR A 83 -11.69 20.33 -30.49
N SER A 84 -12.21 19.41 -31.31
CA SER A 84 -13.58 19.50 -31.82
C SER A 84 -14.50 19.79 -30.62
N SER A 85 -15.40 20.76 -30.84
CA SER A 85 -16.46 21.11 -29.89
C SER A 85 -17.05 19.84 -29.26
N PRO A 86 -17.28 19.81 -27.93
CA PRO A 86 -17.74 18.61 -27.22
C PRO A 86 -19.11 18.08 -27.68
N SER A 87 -19.77 18.72 -28.65
CA SER A 87 -21.05 18.31 -29.21
C SER A 87 -20.98 17.28 -30.34
N THR A 88 -19.82 17.06 -30.96
CA THR A 88 -19.73 16.11 -32.10
C THR A 88 -18.70 15.04 -31.77
N ILE A 89 -19.19 13.93 -31.22
CA ILE A 89 -18.40 12.71 -31.00
C ILE A 89 -17.82 12.31 -32.37
N PRO A 90 -16.49 12.27 -32.55
CA PRO A 90 -15.91 11.86 -33.82
C PRO A 90 -16.10 10.36 -34.00
N SER A 91 -17.27 9.94 -34.49
CA SER A 91 -17.47 8.56 -34.93
C SER A 91 -16.88 8.42 -36.32
N THR A 92 -15.66 7.89 -36.40
CA THR A 92 -15.04 7.45 -37.65
C THR A 92 -15.72 6.23 -38.26
N LEU A 93 -16.71 5.65 -37.57
CA LEU A 93 -17.48 4.49 -38.02
C LEU A 93 -18.89 4.87 -38.49
N PRO A 94 -19.42 4.20 -39.53
CA PRO A 94 -20.79 4.37 -39.97
C PRO A 94 -21.76 3.94 -38.85
N THR A 95 -22.93 4.59 -38.80
CA THR A 95 -23.95 4.41 -37.74
C THR A 95 -24.38 2.96 -37.54
N THR A 96 -24.42 2.16 -38.61
CA THR A 96 -24.73 0.73 -38.57
C THR A 96 -23.68 -0.06 -37.77
N SER A 97 -22.39 0.26 -37.92
CA SER A 97 -21.30 -0.41 -37.19
C SER A 97 -21.29 0.00 -35.71
N LEU A 98 -21.69 1.23 -35.40
CA LEU A 98 -21.90 1.65 -34.01
C LEU A 98 -23.07 0.88 -33.36
N ALA A 99 -24.19 0.72 -34.06
CA ALA A 99 -25.33 -0.04 -33.55
C ALA A 99 -24.96 -1.50 -33.29
N SER A 100 -24.20 -2.14 -34.19
CA SER A 100 -23.72 -3.51 -33.97
C SER A 100 -22.73 -3.60 -32.80
N LEU A 101 -21.89 -2.59 -32.61
CA LEU A 101 -20.95 -2.54 -31.50
C LEU A 101 -21.70 -2.37 -30.16
N VAL A 102 -22.70 -1.50 -30.11
CA VAL A 102 -23.54 -1.31 -28.92
C VAL A 102 -24.28 -2.60 -28.58
N LEU A 103 -24.86 -3.29 -29.58
CA LEU A 103 -25.50 -4.59 -29.37
C LEU A 103 -24.51 -5.66 -28.90
N ALA A 104 -23.31 -5.72 -29.49
CA ALA A 104 -22.28 -6.66 -29.09
C ALA A 104 -21.83 -6.48 -27.63
N HIS A 105 -21.88 -5.23 -27.13
CA HIS A 105 -21.48 -4.88 -25.76
C HIS A 105 -22.67 -4.62 -24.82
N GLU A 106 -23.91 -4.92 -25.24
CA GLU A 106 -25.12 -4.64 -24.47
C GLU A 106 -25.07 -5.25 -23.06
N ASN A 107 -24.62 -6.50 -22.98
CA ASN A 107 -24.51 -7.19 -21.70
C ASN A 107 -23.50 -6.51 -20.77
N LEU A 108 -22.38 -6.01 -21.29
CA LEU A 108 -21.39 -5.27 -20.50
C LEU A 108 -21.96 -3.95 -19.98
N TYR A 109 -22.70 -3.21 -20.81
CA TYR A 109 -23.36 -1.98 -20.34
C TYR A 109 -24.42 -2.26 -19.28
N ARG A 110 -25.18 -3.35 -19.44
CA ARG A 110 -26.19 -3.75 -18.47
C ARG A 110 -25.55 -4.18 -17.16
N THR A 111 -24.54 -5.04 -17.19
CA THR A 111 -23.86 -5.50 -15.97
C THR A 111 -23.15 -4.36 -15.26
N THR A 112 -22.39 -3.51 -15.98
CA THR A 112 -21.73 -2.35 -15.38
C THR A 112 -22.73 -1.36 -14.80
N SER A 113 -23.86 -1.11 -15.47
CA SER A 113 -24.94 -0.27 -14.92
C SER A 113 -25.53 -0.85 -13.64
N THR A 114 -25.80 -2.16 -13.58
CA THR A 114 -26.26 -2.82 -12.35
C THR A 114 -25.21 -2.79 -11.24
N HIS A 115 -23.92 -2.93 -11.57
CA HIS A 115 -22.84 -2.83 -10.61
C HIS A 115 -22.68 -1.40 -10.07
N LEU A 116 -22.85 -0.38 -10.90
CA LEU A 116 -22.72 1.02 -10.51
C LEU A 116 -23.91 1.47 -9.65
N THR A 117 -25.13 1.03 -9.98
CA THR A 117 -26.30 1.23 -9.11
C THR A 117 -26.12 0.53 -7.77
N HIS A 118 -25.64 -0.72 -7.79
CA HIS A 118 -25.30 -1.43 -6.55
C HIS A 118 -24.21 -0.71 -5.73
N LEU A 119 -23.16 -0.17 -6.35
CA LEU A 119 -22.13 0.61 -5.65
C LEU A 119 -22.67 1.92 -5.08
N GLN A 120 -23.66 2.53 -5.72
CA GLN A 120 -24.32 3.74 -5.23
C GLN A 120 -25.23 3.45 -4.04
N ASP A 121 -25.79 2.24 -3.97
CA ASP A 121 -26.61 1.77 -2.84
C ASP A 121 -25.77 1.29 -1.64
N LEU A 122 -24.48 1.01 -1.83
CA LEU A 122 -23.58 0.68 -0.74
C LEU A 122 -23.23 1.94 0.06
N THR A 123 -23.78 2.03 1.27
CA THR A 123 -23.31 3.00 2.26
C THR A 123 -21.86 2.71 2.60
N ILE A 124 -21.01 3.74 2.60
CA ILE A 124 -19.62 3.64 3.08
C ILE A 124 -19.68 3.09 4.52
N PRO A 125 -19.06 1.94 4.80
CA PRO A 125 -19.12 1.35 6.14
C PRO A 125 -18.46 2.29 7.16
N ASP A 126 -19.01 2.29 8.37
CA ASP A 126 -18.51 3.08 9.49
C ASP A 126 -17.01 2.75 9.74
N PRO A 127 -16.11 3.75 9.76
CA PRO A 127 -14.70 3.54 10.05
C PRO A 127 -14.42 3.30 11.54
N ALA A 128 -15.39 3.46 12.45
CA ALA A 128 -15.19 3.25 13.88
C ALA A 128 -14.71 1.83 14.29
N PRO A 129 -15.20 0.71 13.72
CA PRO A 129 -14.64 -0.61 14.00
C PRO A 129 -13.20 -0.79 13.48
N THR A 130 -12.87 -0.23 12.32
CA THR A 130 -11.53 -0.38 11.73
C THR A 130 -10.50 0.48 12.47
N SER A 131 -10.88 1.67 12.95
CA SER A 131 -10.02 2.47 13.83
C SER A 131 -9.75 1.77 15.16
N LYS A 132 -10.78 1.15 15.78
CA LYS A 132 -10.60 0.35 17.00
C LYS A 132 -9.61 -0.81 16.84
N LEU A 133 -9.53 -1.42 15.66
CA LEU A 133 -8.52 -2.46 15.39
C LEU A 133 -7.09 -1.90 15.37
N ILE A 134 -6.93 -0.66 14.88
CA ILE A 134 -5.64 0.03 14.90
C ILE A 134 -5.24 0.37 16.35
N ASP A 135 -6.20 0.82 17.16
CA ASP A 135 -5.98 1.15 18.58
C ASP A 135 -5.55 -0.06 19.41
N LEU A 136 -5.94 -1.28 19.02
CA LEU A 136 -5.54 -2.52 19.71
C LEU A 136 -4.12 -2.97 19.40
N ARG A 137 -3.49 -2.44 18.33
CA ARG A 137 -2.15 -2.81 17.90
C ARG A 137 -1.08 -2.73 19.00
N PRO A 138 -0.91 -1.62 19.74
CA PRO A 138 0.11 -1.53 20.78
C PRO A 138 -0.08 -2.56 21.90
N ARG A 139 -1.34 -2.91 22.22
CA ARG A 139 -1.64 -3.92 23.25
C ARG A 139 -1.24 -5.33 22.79
N ILE A 140 -1.42 -5.64 21.51
CA ILE A 140 -0.95 -6.90 20.91
C ILE A 140 0.57 -6.96 20.93
N ASP A 141 1.24 -5.89 20.53
CA ASP A 141 2.71 -5.84 20.50
C ASP A 141 3.30 -5.97 21.91
N ALA A 142 2.70 -5.31 22.92
CA ALA A 142 3.10 -5.47 24.32
C ALA A 142 2.83 -6.87 24.91
N ALA A 143 1.77 -7.56 24.46
CA ALA A 143 1.55 -8.95 24.84
C ALA A 143 2.58 -9.88 24.21
N ARG A 144 2.96 -9.61 22.95
CA ARG A 144 3.95 -10.38 22.21
C ARG A 144 5.35 -10.29 22.82
N THR A 145 5.77 -9.12 23.26
CA THR A 145 7.07 -8.96 23.94
C THR A 145 7.12 -9.78 25.23
N LYS A 146 6.07 -9.72 26.05
CA LYS A 146 5.95 -10.54 27.26
C LYS A 146 5.96 -12.03 26.96
N GLN A 147 5.28 -12.46 25.89
CA GLN A 147 5.29 -13.88 25.49
C GLN A 147 6.69 -14.34 25.09
N LEU A 148 7.48 -13.50 24.42
CA LEU A 148 8.86 -13.82 24.06
C LEU A 148 9.78 -13.89 25.29
N GLU A 149 9.59 -13.00 26.27
CA GLU A 149 10.31 -13.04 27.55
C GLU A 149 9.99 -14.32 28.32
N GLN A 150 8.71 -14.64 28.49
CA GLN A 150 8.26 -15.87 29.15
C GLN A 150 8.76 -17.12 28.45
N ALA A 151 8.78 -17.15 27.11
CA ALA A 151 9.30 -18.28 26.36
C ALA A 151 10.79 -18.53 26.64
N LYS A 152 11.58 -17.46 26.79
CA LYS A 152 13.00 -17.56 27.15
C LYS A 152 13.18 -18.09 28.56
N GLU A 153 12.46 -17.52 29.53
CA GLU A 153 12.52 -17.97 30.93
C GLU A 153 12.13 -19.45 31.07
N VAL A 154 11.06 -19.88 30.40
CA VAL A 154 10.63 -21.27 30.41
C VAL A 154 11.66 -22.18 29.76
N ALA A 155 12.30 -21.75 28.66
CA ALA A 155 13.37 -22.53 28.04
C ALA A 155 14.58 -22.70 28.98
N GLU A 156 14.97 -21.63 29.69
CA GLU A 156 16.04 -21.69 30.68
C GLU A 156 15.69 -22.59 31.86
N LEU A 157 14.48 -22.46 32.41
CA LEU A 157 14.01 -23.31 33.51
C LEU A 157 13.94 -24.77 33.09
N ARG A 158 13.49 -25.06 31.87
CA ARG A 158 13.50 -26.43 31.32
C ARG A 158 14.92 -26.98 31.24
N ALA A 159 15.87 -26.21 30.71
CA ALA A 159 17.27 -26.63 30.64
C ALA A 159 17.88 -26.90 32.03
N ARG A 160 17.59 -26.03 33.02
CA ARG A 160 18.05 -26.23 34.41
C ARG A 160 17.39 -27.46 35.05
N SER A 161 16.10 -27.65 34.83
CA SER A 161 15.38 -28.82 35.36
C SER A 161 15.87 -30.12 34.74
N ALA A 162 16.15 -30.14 33.43
CA ALA A 162 16.71 -31.29 32.75
C ALA A 162 18.08 -31.67 33.34
N ARG A 163 18.98 -30.69 33.52
CA ARG A 163 20.29 -30.95 34.15
C ARG A 163 20.20 -31.44 35.59
N ALA A 164 19.27 -30.90 36.38
CA ALA A 164 19.07 -31.35 37.76
C ALA A 164 18.57 -32.79 37.80
N VAL A 165 17.68 -33.14 36.88
CA VAL A 165 17.16 -34.49 36.71
C VAL A 165 18.24 -35.45 36.22
N GLU A 166 19.03 -35.07 35.22
CA GLU A 166 20.20 -35.83 34.74
C GLU A 166 21.19 -36.11 35.86
N ALA A 167 21.60 -35.09 36.61
CA ALA A 167 22.53 -35.25 37.73
C ALA A 167 21.99 -36.17 38.84
N TRP A 168 20.68 -36.10 39.10
CA TRP A 168 20.03 -37.00 40.06
C TRP A 168 19.97 -38.45 39.54
N TYR A 169 19.68 -38.67 38.25
CA TYR A 169 19.69 -39.99 37.66
C TYR A 169 21.08 -40.61 37.65
N GLU A 170 22.09 -39.86 37.23
CA GLU A 170 23.48 -40.32 37.18
C GLU A 170 24.02 -40.65 38.57
N GLY A 171 23.93 -39.71 39.52
CA GLY A 171 24.49 -39.91 40.86
C GLY A 171 23.62 -40.80 41.75
N GLY A 172 22.30 -40.70 41.63
CA GLY A 172 21.35 -41.35 42.52
C GLY A 172 20.92 -42.73 42.05
N VAL A 173 20.53 -42.88 40.78
CA VAL A 173 19.99 -44.15 40.28
C VAL A 173 21.13 -45.03 39.75
N LEU A 174 21.91 -44.53 38.80
CA LEU A 174 22.99 -45.32 38.19
C LEU A 174 24.10 -45.62 39.21
N GLY A 175 24.55 -44.60 39.95
CA GLY A 175 25.55 -44.82 40.99
C GLY A 175 25.10 -45.80 42.08
N MET A 176 23.84 -45.76 42.49
CA MET A 176 23.30 -46.70 43.48
C MET A 176 23.13 -48.12 42.89
N ASP A 177 22.74 -48.25 41.62
CA ASP A 177 22.63 -49.54 40.93
C ASP A 177 24.00 -50.24 40.83
N GLU A 178 25.06 -49.52 40.49
CA GLU A 178 26.43 -50.04 40.48
C GLU A 178 26.84 -50.57 41.87
N GLN A 179 26.54 -49.80 42.93
CA GLN A 179 26.81 -50.24 44.30
C GLN A 179 25.96 -51.48 44.65
N TRP A 180 24.66 -51.50 44.36
CA TRP A 180 23.83 -52.67 44.62
C TRP A 180 24.32 -53.92 43.90
N ALA A 181 24.75 -53.79 42.65
CA ALA A 181 25.31 -54.89 41.87
C ALA A 181 26.58 -55.46 42.53
N GLU A 182 27.50 -54.59 42.98
CA GLU A 182 28.70 -55.03 43.70
C GLU A 182 28.36 -55.74 45.02
N TRP A 183 27.40 -55.20 45.78
CA TRP A 183 26.93 -55.83 47.02
C TRP A 183 26.27 -57.18 46.77
N GLU A 184 25.47 -57.32 45.71
CA GLU A 184 24.86 -58.59 45.32
C GLU A 184 25.92 -59.62 44.91
N GLU A 185 26.98 -59.20 44.20
CA GLU A 185 28.11 -60.07 43.86
C GLU A 185 28.84 -60.58 45.09
N ARG A 186 29.19 -59.69 46.03
CA ARG A 186 29.83 -60.08 47.30
C ARG A 186 28.93 -60.99 48.13
N LEU A 187 27.62 -60.74 48.17
CA LEU A 187 26.67 -61.60 48.87
C LEU A 187 26.60 -62.98 48.22
N ARG A 188 26.60 -63.05 46.89
CA ARG A 188 26.65 -64.31 46.13
C ARG A 188 27.93 -65.10 46.42
N GLU A 189 29.08 -64.44 46.48
CA GLU A 189 30.34 -65.08 46.86
C GLU A 189 30.29 -65.65 48.29
N ALA A 190 29.76 -64.88 49.24
CA ALA A 190 29.58 -65.33 50.62
C ALA A 190 28.61 -66.53 50.69
N GLU A 191 27.51 -66.50 49.96
CA GLU A 191 26.54 -67.59 49.86
C GLU A 191 27.20 -68.87 49.30
N ILE A 192 28.01 -68.74 48.24
CA ILE A 192 28.77 -69.87 47.68
C ILE A 192 29.72 -70.47 48.72
N LEU A 193 30.44 -69.63 49.48
CA LEU A 193 31.35 -70.09 50.52
C LEU A 193 30.62 -70.81 51.67
N VAL A 194 29.47 -70.29 52.10
CA VAL A 194 28.62 -70.93 53.11
C VAL A 194 28.12 -72.28 52.60
N ARG A 195 27.55 -72.34 51.38
CA ARG A 195 27.11 -73.60 50.76
C ARG A 195 28.23 -74.63 50.66
N ARG A 196 29.45 -74.20 50.32
CA ARG A 196 30.63 -75.09 50.27
C ARG A 196 30.98 -75.64 51.66
N ARG A 197 30.99 -74.79 52.69
CA ARG A 197 31.28 -75.20 54.08
C ARG A 197 30.20 -76.12 54.63
N GLU A 198 28.92 -75.82 54.40
CA GLU A 198 27.81 -76.67 54.80
C GLU A 198 27.84 -78.02 54.08
N ALA A 199 28.18 -78.05 52.78
CA ALA A 199 28.37 -79.30 52.05
C ALA A 199 29.60 -80.09 52.52
N GLY A 200 30.63 -79.43 53.05
CA GLY A 200 31.75 -80.08 53.73
C GLY A 200 31.32 -80.70 55.05
N ARG A 201 30.63 -79.92 55.90
CA ARG A 201 30.12 -80.38 57.19
C ARG A 201 29.13 -81.54 57.05
N ARG A 202 28.20 -81.49 56.09
CA ARG A 202 27.27 -82.61 55.83
C ARG A 202 27.99 -83.90 55.43
N ARG A 203 29.12 -83.80 54.72
CA ARG A 203 29.98 -84.94 54.39
C ARG A 203 30.72 -85.49 55.61
N GLU A 204 31.15 -84.62 56.53
CA GLU A 204 31.81 -85.00 57.79
C GLU A 204 30.82 -85.61 58.79
N GLU A 205 29.59 -85.10 58.86
CA GLU A 205 28.51 -85.60 59.71
C GLU A 205 27.86 -86.90 59.19
N GLY A 206 28.31 -87.42 58.04
CA GLY A 206 27.85 -88.69 57.47
C GLY A 206 26.41 -88.66 56.95
N VAL A 207 25.83 -87.47 56.75
CA VAL A 207 24.49 -87.28 56.20
C VAL A 207 24.63 -86.99 54.71
N VAL A 208 24.64 -88.05 53.91
CA VAL A 208 24.33 -88.01 52.47
C VAL A 208 22.88 -88.42 52.29
#